data_AF-A0A937RAF0-F1
#
_entry.id   AF-A0A937RAF0-F1
#
_cell.length_a   1.000
_cell.length_b   1.000
_cell.length_c   1.000
_cell.angle_alpha   90.00
_cell.angle_beta   90.00
_cell.angle_gamma   90.00
#
_symmetry.space_group_name_H-M   'P 1'
#
loop_
_entity.id
_entity.type
_entity.pdbx_description
1 polymer ?
#
loop_
_entity_poly.entity_id
_entity_poly.type
_entity_poly.pdbx_seq_one_letter_code
_entity_poly.pdbx_strand_id
1 'polypeptide(L)'
;MSALEEWVARAGAALGLDPAAVDVAELLDLTRDVAHGVARPAAPLTAFLVGLAAGRAGGTPAAVADAVGTVRALLADDGSAPPPTEH
;
A
#
# COMPACT_ATOMS: atom_id res chain seq x y z
N MET A 1 16.56 -9.40 13.04
CA MET A 1 15.49 -9.59 12.05
C MET A 1 14.22 -9.87 12.83
N SER A 2 13.13 -9.18 12.54
CA SER A 2 11.84 -9.40 13.22
C SER A 2 11.13 -10.63 12.64
N ALA A 3 10.21 -11.22 13.40
CA ALA A 3 9.37 -12.33 12.90
C ALA A 3 8.60 -11.96 11.63
N LEU A 4 8.27 -10.69 11.45
CA LEU A 4 7.62 -10.17 10.24
C LEU A 4 8.58 -10.15 9.05
N GLU A 5 9.80 -9.65 9.22
CA GLU A 5 10.84 -9.64 8.18
C GLU A 5 11.16 -11.08 7.71
N GLU A 6 11.29 -12.01 8.66
CA GLU A 6 11.50 -13.43 8.36
C GLU A 6 10.32 -14.04 7.60
N TRP A 7 9.08 -13.71 8.00
CA TRP A 7 7.89 -14.15 7.29
C TRP A 7 7.84 -13.62 5.85
N VAL A 8 8.07 -12.32 5.65
CA VAL A 8 8.08 -11.68 4.33
C VAL A 8 9.15 -12.30 3.44
N ALA A 9 10.36 -12.50 3.96
CA ALA A 9 11.44 -13.15 3.22
C ALA A 9 11.06 -14.57 2.78
N ARG A 10 10.51 -15.39 3.69
CA ARG A 10 10.10 -16.76 3.37
C ARG A 10 8.90 -16.81 2.41
N ALA A 11 7.91 -15.95 2.58
CA ALA A 11 6.75 -15.87 1.71
C ALA A 11 7.16 -15.40 0.30
N GLY A 12 8.00 -14.37 0.22
CA GLY A 12 8.57 -13.87 -1.04
C GLY A 12 9.33 -14.96 -1.79
N ALA A 13 10.24 -15.66 -1.10
CA ALA A 13 10.97 -16.78 -1.68
C ALA A 13 10.04 -17.90 -2.19
N ALA A 14 8.98 -18.25 -1.45
CA ALA A 14 8.01 -19.25 -1.87
C ALA A 14 7.18 -18.82 -3.09
N LEU A 15 7.02 -17.52 -3.31
CA LEU A 15 6.30 -16.92 -4.44
C LEU A 15 7.23 -16.56 -5.62
N GLY A 16 8.54 -16.77 -5.50
CA GLY A 16 9.52 -16.37 -6.51
C GLY A 16 9.69 -14.85 -6.62
N LEU A 17 9.43 -14.11 -5.54
CA LEU A 17 9.55 -12.66 -5.46
C LEU A 17 10.83 -12.27 -4.71
N ASP A 18 11.46 -11.18 -5.15
CA ASP A 18 12.54 -10.55 -4.39
C ASP A 18 11.95 -9.86 -3.14
N PRO A 19 12.32 -10.27 -1.91
CA PRO A 19 11.86 -9.62 -0.69
C PRO A 19 12.27 -8.15 -0.59
N ALA A 20 13.32 -7.73 -1.30
CA ALA A 20 13.76 -6.33 -1.37
C ALA A 20 12.91 -5.47 -2.33
N ALA A 21 11.99 -6.07 -3.08
CA ALA A 21 11.09 -5.34 -3.98
C ALA A 21 10.04 -4.50 -3.26
N VAL A 22 9.85 -4.72 -1.95
CA VAL A 22 8.83 -4.04 -1.14
C VAL A 22 9.49 -3.42 0.10
N ASP A 23 9.28 -2.12 0.29
CA ASP A 23 9.51 -1.49 1.58
C ASP A 23 8.36 -1.88 2.53
N VAL A 24 8.64 -2.82 3.43
CA VAL A 24 7.66 -3.34 4.38
C VAL A 24 7.16 -2.26 5.32
N ALA A 25 8.04 -1.36 5.78
CA ALA A 25 7.64 -0.31 6.71
C ALA A 25 6.69 0.68 6.02
N GLU A 26 7.03 1.10 4.81
CA GLU A 26 6.20 2.01 4.02
C GLU A 26 4.81 1.43 3.72
N LEU A 27 4.74 0.16 3.33
CA LEU A 27 3.47 -0.50 3.02
C LEU A 27 2.58 -0.66 4.27
N LEU A 28 3.17 -0.95 5.43
CA LEU A 28 2.43 -1.02 6.70
C LEU A 28 1.93 0.35 7.15
N ASP A 29 2.72 1.41 6.94
CA ASP A 29 2.29 2.76 7.24
C ASP A 29 1.18 3.22 6.29
N LEU A 30 1.27 2.93 4.99
CA LEU A 30 0.18 3.18 4.04
C LEU A 30 -1.12 2.49 4.49
N THR A 31 -1.06 1.20 4.80
CA THR A 31 -2.26 0.45 5.19
C THR A 31 -2.82 0.91 6.53
N ARG A 32 -1.97 1.41 7.44
CA ARG A 32 -2.38 2.10 8.66
C ARG A 32 -3.15 3.38 8.33
N ASP A 33 -2.61 4.24 7.48
CA ASP A 33 -3.25 5.51 7.10
C ASP A 33 -4.61 5.26 6.46
N VAL A 34 -4.72 4.29 5.55
CA VAL A 34 -5.99 3.88 4.94
C VAL A 34 -6.98 3.34 5.97
N ALA A 35 -6.54 2.51 6.91
CA ALA A 35 -7.44 1.98 7.94
C ALA A 35 -8.06 3.08 8.81
N HIS A 36 -7.31 4.16 9.05
CA HIS A 36 -7.76 5.30 9.84
C HIS A 36 -8.58 6.31 9.03
N GLY A 37 -8.17 6.60 7.78
CA GLY A 37 -8.81 7.61 6.94
C GLY A 37 -10.05 7.12 6.21
N VAL A 38 -10.10 5.83 5.83
CA VAL A 38 -11.20 5.26 5.03
C VAL A 38 -12.06 4.33 5.88
N ALA A 39 -11.55 3.13 6.19
CA ALA A 39 -12.19 2.15 7.05
C ALA A 39 -11.22 0.98 7.31
N ARG A 40 -11.36 0.28 8.45
CA ARG A 40 -10.49 -0.87 8.79
C ARG A 40 -10.39 -1.94 7.68
N PRO A 41 -11.47 -2.31 6.96
CA PRO A 41 -11.37 -3.28 5.85
C PRO A 41 -10.59 -2.79 4.63
N ALA A 42 -10.37 -1.47 4.48
CA ALA A 42 -9.69 -0.90 3.32
C ALA A 42 -8.18 -1.17 3.32
N ALA A 43 -7.57 -1.46 4.48
CA ALA A 43 -6.16 -1.79 4.60
C ALA A 43 -5.73 -3.01 3.74
N PRO A 44 -6.28 -4.23 3.95
CA PRO A 44 -5.88 -5.39 3.14
C PRO A 44 -6.26 -5.24 1.66
N LEU A 45 -7.38 -4.57 1.35
CA LEU A 45 -7.80 -4.31 -0.03
C LEU A 45 -6.81 -3.40 -0.76
N THR A 46 -6.32 -2.36 -0.08
CA THR A 46 -5.32 -1.45 -0.62
C THR A 46 -4.00 -2.15 -0.86
N ALA A 47 -3.51 -2.94 0.11
CA ALA A 47 -2.27 -3.70 -0.07
C ALA A 47 -2.34 -4.63 -1.29
N PHE A 48 -3.48 -5.30 -1.49
CA PHE A 48 -3.72 -6.13 -2.66
C PHE A 48 -3.71 -5.32 -3.97
N LEU A 49 -4.37 -4.16 -4.01
CA LEU A 49 -4.42 -3.30 -5.20
C LEU A 49 -3.04 -2.72 -5.54
N VAL A 50 -2.27 -2.27 -4.55
CA VAL A 50 -0.89 -1.80 -4.73
C VAL A 50 -0.04 -2.92 -5.32
N GLY A 51 -0.08 -4.13 -4.74
CA GLY A 51 0.65 -5.28 -5.26
C GLY A 51 0.23 -5.67 -6.68
N LEU A 52 -1.08 -5.66 -6.98
CA LEU A 52 -1.60 -5.98 -8.31
C LEU A 52 -1.20 -4.94 -9.36
N ALA A 53 -1.23 -3.65 -9.01
CA ALA A 53 -0.80 -2.56 -9.89
C ALA A 53 0.71 -2.63 -10.16
N ALA A 54 1.52 -2.78 -9.12
CA ALA A 54 2.97 -2.91 -9.25
C ALA A 54 3.38 -4.14 -10.07
N GLY A 55 2.72 -5.28 -9.85
CA GLY A 55 2.94 -6.49 -10.64
C GLY A 55 2.63 -6.31 -12.13
N ARG A 56 1.55 -5.57 -12.46
CA ARG A 56 1.22 -5.22 -13.86
C ARG A 56 2.23 -4.24 -14.49
N ALA A 57 2.88 -3.42 -13.68
CA ALA A 57 3.91 -2.47 -14.09
C ALA A 57 5.34 -3.05 -14.06
N GLY A 58 5.48 -4.38 -14.02
CA GLY A 58 6.77 -5.07 -14.13
C GLY A 58 7.38 -5.52 -12.80
N GLY A 59 6.68 -5.33 -11.67
CA GLY A 59 7.07 -5.89 -10.37
C GLY A 59 8.37 -5.33 -9.80
N THR A 60 8.73 -4.09 -10.16
CA THR A 60 9.96 -3.44 -9.69
C THR A 60 9.69 -2.65 -8.39
N PRO A 61 10.73 -2.36 -7.58
CA PRO A 61 10.58 -1.47 -6.43
C PRO A 61 9.98 -0.10 -6.79
N ALA A 62 10.35 0.45 -7.95
CA ALA A 62 9.79 1.71 -8.45
C ALA A 62 8.29 1.60 -8.74
N ALA A 63 7.85 0.49 -9.33
CA ALA A 63 6.42 0.24 -9.58
C ALA A 63 5.61 0.13 -8.28
N VAL A 64 6.20 -0.40 -7.21
CA VAL A 64 5.58 -0.40 -5.87
C VAL A 64 5.49 1.02 -5.32
N ALA A 65 6.58 1.79 -5.37
CA ALA A 65 6.61 3.18 -4.91
C ALA A 65 5.60 4.07 -5.65
N ASP A 66 5.47 3.93 -6.97
CA ASP A 66 4.50 4.66 -7.79
C ASP A 66 3.04 4.33 -7.38
N ALA A 67 2.75 3.05 -7.15
CA ALA A 67 1.43 2.61 -6.71
C ALA A 67 1.10 3.11 -5.29
N VAL A 68 2.08 3.08 -4.36
CA VAL A 68 1.96 3.67 -3.02
C VAL A 68 1.69 5.17 -3.11
N GLY A 69 2.46 5.90 -3.92
CA GLY A 69 2.29 7.34 -4.14
C GLY A 69 0.90 7.70 -4.65
N THR A 70 0.36 6.89 -5.58
CA THR A 70 -1.01 7.05 -6.09
C THR A 70 -2.06 6.95 -4.97
N VAL A 71 -1.95 5.94 -4.10
CA VAL A 71 -2.90 5.78 -2.98
C VAL A 71 -2.74 6.91 -1.95
N ARG A 72 -1.51 7.33 -1.67
CA ARG A 72 -1.27 8.46 -0.74
C ARG A 72 -1.89 9.76 -1.22
N ALA A 73 -1.89 10.02 -2.54
CA ALA A 73 -2.56 11.18 -3.10
C ALA A 73 -4.07 11.18 -2.82
N LEU A 74 -4.74 10.03 -2.95
CA LEU A 74 -6.17 9.90 -2.64
C LEU A 74 -6.49 10.22 -1.18
N LEU A 75 -5.64 9.78 -0.24
CA LEU A 75 -5.80 10.08 1.18
C LEU A 75 -5.60 11.57 1.52
N ALA A 76 -4.79 12.29 0.73
CA ALA A 76 -4.60 13.72 0.89
C ALA A 76 -5.80 14.52 0.36
N ASP A 77 -6.45 14.03 -0.70
CA ASP A 77 -7.61 14.68 -1.34
C ASP A 77 -8.90 14.54 -0.51
N ASP A 78 -9.07 13.43 0.24
CA ASP A 78 -10.20 13.22 1.16
C ASP A 78 -10.24 14.25 2.33
N GLY A 79 -9.16 15.01 2.53
CA GLY A 79 -9.09 16.13 3.49
C GLY A 79 -9.64 17.47 2.99
N SER A 80 -10.07 17.58 1.72
CA SER A 80 -10.50 18.84 1.09
C SER A 80 -11.87 18.75 0.41
N ALA A 81 -12.90 18.34 1.15
CA ALA A 81 -14.28 18.57 0.71
C ALA A 81 -14.81 19.88 1.34
N PRO A 82 -15.09 20.95 0.56
CA PRO A 82 -15.81 22.11 1.09
C PRO A 82 -17.23 21.68 1.50
N PRO A 83 -17.80 22.23 2.60
CA PRO A 83 -19.13 21.85 3.05
C PRO A 83 -20.17 22.13 1.95
N PRO A 84 -21.20 21.28 1.79
CA PRO A 84 -22.23 21.53 0.80
C PRO A 84 -22.95 22.84 1.15
N THR A 85 -22.98 23.77 0.20
CA THR A 85 -23.83 24.96 0.29
C THR A 85 -25.29 24.53 0.24
N GLU A 86 -25.99 24.68 1.37
CA GLU A 86 -27.44 24.57 1.42
C GLU A 86 -28.06 25.75 0.65
N HIS A 87 -29.01 25.44 -0.24
CA HIS A 87 -29.85 26.40 -0.95
C HIS A 87 -31.15 26.65 -0.19
#